data_AF-M7Y110-F1
#
_entry.id   AF-M7Y110-F1
#
_cell.length_a   1.000
_cell.length_b   1.000
_cell.length_c   1.000
_cell.angle_alpha   90.00
_cell.angle_beta   90.00
_cell.angle_gamma   90.00
#
_symmetry.space_group_name_H-M   'P 1'
#
loop_
_entity.id
_entity.type
_entity.pdbx_description
1 polymer ?
#
loop_
_entity_poly.entity_id
_entity_poly.type
_entity_poly.pdbx_seq_one_letter_code
_entity_poly.pdbx_strand_id
1 'polypeptide(L)'
;MFASKNYQEAMKMYENLLLEEEVFSPAMLLKMAFVSEGKGDYSSASFYLAKYYDQNPNPRVITKIKSLTEQVDLEGYQMDDSDRLFRFLTDLQNEISATLAFLLVISLILLIIFRKKADQPIHFLPSVFLIIALFVSNNFLSEPKTGIVTGSPTLIMDSPTAAGKLLYTVEPGHRVIIKSSKDIWYEVIWKDKKSYVKKDNVTRL
;
A
#
# COMPACT_ATOMS: atom_id res chain seq x y z
N MET A 1 8.71 -12.32 -26.63
CA MET A 1 8.28 -13.47 -25.80
C MET A 1 6.77 -13.51 -25.57
N PHE A 2 6.14 -12.55 -24.88
CA PHE A 2 4.65 -12.55 -24.75
C PHE A 2 3.93 -12.40 -26.11
N ALA A 3 4.43 -11.50 -26.97
CA ALA A 3 3.94 -11.36 -28.35
C ALA A 3 4.17 -12.62 -29.22
N SER A 4 5.10 -13.49 -28.78
CA SER A 4 5.44 -14.76 -29.43
C SER A 4 4.62 -15.93 -28.87
N LYS A 5 3.58 -15.65 -28.05
CA LYS A 5 2.70 -16.61 -27.36
C LYS A 5 3.40 -17.60 -26.42
N ASN A 6 4.67 -17.37 -26.08
CA ASN A 6 5.38 -18.19 -25.10
C ASN A 6 5.08 -17.69 -23.67
N TYR A 7 3.85 -17.95 -23.22
CA TYR A 7 3.33 -17.43 -21.95
C TYR A 7 4.01 -18.04 -20.73
N GLN A 8 4.42 -19.31 -20.80
CA GLN A 8 5.06 -20.00 -19.68
C GLN A 8 6.47 -19.47 -19.41
N GLU A 9 7.29 -19.28 -20.46
CA GLU A 9 8.62 -18.68 -20.31
C GLU A 9 8.54 -17.22 -19.86
N ALA A 10 7.61 -16.45 -20.43
CA ALA A 10 7.38 -15.07 -20.02
C ALA A 10 6.96 -14.99 -18.54
N MET A 11 6.09 -15.90 -18.08
CA MET A 11 5.66 -15.95 -16.69
C MET A 11 6.84 -16.19 -15.74
N LYS A 12 7.72 -17.15 -16.04
CA LYS A 12 8.91 -17.42 -15.20
C LYS A 12 9.82 -16.20 -15.06
N MET A 13 10.06 -15.49 -16.16
CA MET A 13 10.85 -14.25 -16.15
C MET A 13 10.16 -13.17 -15.31
N TYR A 14 8.84 -13.02 -15.45
CA TYR A 14 8.07 -12.05 -14.67
C TYR A 14 8.04 -12.38 -13.17
N GLU A 15 7.90 -13.66 -12.80
CA GLU A 15 7.99 -14.10 -11.41
C GLU A 15 9.36 -13.77 -10.82
N ASN A 16 10.44 -14.00 -11.57
CA ASN A 16 11.80 -13.67 -11.12
C ASN A 16 11.96 -12.16 -10.84
N LEU A 17 11.57 -11.33 -11.80
CA LEU A 17 11.63 -9.87 -11.68
C LEU A 17 10.80 -9.37 -10.49
N LEU A 18 9.60 -9.93 -10.31
CA LEU A 18 8.69 -9.51 -9.25
C LEU A 18 9.16 -9.95 -7.85
N LEU A 19 9.68 -11.17 -7.71
CA LEU A 19 10.01 -11.78 -6.42
C LEU A 19 11.45 -11.52 -5.97
N GLU A 20 12.41 -11.51 -6.89
CA GLU A 20 13.83 -11.35 -6.55
C GLU A 20 14.30 -9.89 -6.64
N GLU A 21 13.84 -9.17 -7.67
CA GLU A 21 14.28 -7.80 -7.93
C GLU A 21 13.29 -6.75 -7.41
N GLU A 22 12.09 -7.16 -6.99
CA GLU A 22 10.95 -6.28 -6.65
C GLU A 22 10.61 -5.29 -7.80
N VAL A 23 11.00 -5.60 -9.04
CA VAL A 23 10.77 -4.78 -10.22
C VAL A 23 9.55 -5.27 -10.98
N PHE A 24 8.64 -4.36 -11.27
CA PHE A 24 7.46 -4.68 -12.06
C PHE A 24 6.97 -3.46 -12.86
N SER A 25 6.23 -3.74 -13.93
CA SER A 25 5.53 -2.72 -14.70
C SER A 25 4.02 -3.01 -14.72
N PRO A 26 3.17 -1.99 -14.90
CA PRO A 26 1.72 -2.20 -14.96
C PRO A 26 1.31 -3.22 -16.04
N ALA A 27 1.95 -3.16 -17.21
CA ALA A 27 1.71 -4.11 -18.29
C ALA A 27 2.17 -5.54 -17.96
N MET A 28 3.25 -5.71 -17.19
CA MET A 28 3.71 -7.02 -16.73
C MET A 28 2.70 -7.66 -15.78
N LEU A 29 2.20 -6.92 -14.78
CA LEU A 29 1.21 -7.43 -13.83
C LEU A 29 -0.09 -7.89 -14.52
N LEU A 30 -0.59 -7.11 -15.49
CA LEU A 30 -1.77 -7.50 -16.27
C LEU A 30 -1.53 -8.78 -17.09
N LYS A 31 -0.32 -8.96 -17.64
CA LYS A 31 0.05 -10.18 -18.36
C LYS A 31 0.16 -11.39 -17.42
N MET A 32 0.73 -11.22 -16.24
CA MET A 32 0.79 -12.28 -15.22
C MET A 32 -0.62 -12.68 -14.76
N ALA A 33 -1.50 -11.70 -14.53
CA ALA A 33 -2.90 -11.95 -14.22
C ALA A 33 -3.61 -12.75 -15.32
N PHE A 34 -3.45 -12.34 -16.58
CA PHE A 34 -4.02 -13.04 -17.74
C PHE A 34 -3.54 -14.50 -17.86
N VAL A 35 -2.24 -14.73 -17.68
CA VAL A 35 -1.67 -16.08 -17.74
C VAL A 35 -2.15 -16.95 -16.58
N SER A 36 -2.27 -16.39 -15.38
CA SER A 36 -2.73 -17.11 -14.19
C SER A 36 -4.21 -17.46 -14.30
N GLU A 37 -5.04 -16.53 -14.77
CA GLU A 37 -6.45 -16.76 -15.08
C GLU A 37 -6.62 -17.88 -16.11
N GLY A 38 -5.84 -17.85 -17.20
CA GLY A 38 -5.89 -18.88 -18.24
C GLY A 38 -5.48 -20.27 -17.76
N LYS A 39 -4.77 -20.37 -16.63
CA LYS A 39 -4.42 -21.63 -15.95
C LYS A 39 -5.46 -22.07 -14.92
N GLY A 40 -6.46 -21.22 -14.62
CA GLY A 40 -7.43 -21.43 -13.54
C GLY A 40 -6.92 -21.04 -12.15
N ASP A 41 -5.75 -20.40 -12.04
CA ASP A 41 -5.23 -19.90 -10.77
C ASP A 41 -5.77 -18.48 -10.50
N TYR A 42 -7.01 -18.43 -10.01
CA TYR A 42 -7.71 -17.18 -9.73
C TYR A 42 -7.15 -16.42 -8.52
N SER A 43 -6.50 -17.11 -7.58
CA SER A 43 -5.84 -16.48 -6.44
C SER A 43 -4.64 -15.66 -6.89
N SER A 44 -3.74 -16.24 -7.69
CA SER A 44 -2.60 -15.52 -8.26
C SER A 44 -3.05 -14.42 -9.23
N ALA A 45 -4.07 -14.70 -10.06
CA ALA A 45 -4.61 -13.68 -10.97
C ALA A 45 -5.15 -12.46 -10.20
N SER A 46 -5.90 -12.70 -9.12
CA SER A 46 -6.42 -11.64 -8.25
C SER A 46 -5.30 -10.88 -7.54
N PHE A 47 -4.24 -11.57 -7.11
CA PHE A 47 -3.06 -10.94 -6.53
C PHE A 47 -2.38 -9.96 -7.49
N TYR A 48 -2.08 -10.37 -8.73
CA TYR A 48 -1.45 -9.49 -9.71
C TYR A 48 -2.33 -8.30 -10.09
N LEU A 49 -3.64 -8.51 -10.18
CA LEU A 49 -4.61 -7.44 -10.40
C LEU A 49 -4.65 -6.46 -9.23
N ALA A 50 -4.64 -6.94 -7.99
CA ALA A 50 -4.61 -6.08 -6.81
C ALA A 50 -3.30 -5.29 -6.71
N LYS A 51 -2.16 -5.91 -7.05
CA LYS A 51 -0.86 -5.22 -7.12
C LYS A 51 -0.85 -4.15 -8.21
N TYR A 52 -1.48 -4.41 -9.35
CA TYR A 52 -1.67 -3.42 -10.41
C TYR A 52 -2.55 -2.26 -9.91
N TYR A 53 -3.64 -2.56 -9.20
CA TYR A 53 -4.56 -1.56 -8.65
C TYR A 53 -3.88 -0.61 -7.66
N ASP A 54 -2.90 -1.09 -6.88
CA ASP A 54 -2.20 -0.27 -5.89
C ASP A 54 -1.46 0.90 -6.56
N GLN A 55 -0.83 0.66 -7.70
CA GLN A 55 -0.19 1.70 -8.52
C GLN A 55 -1.14 2.44 -9.45
N ASN A 56 -2.20 1.78 -9.94
CA ASN A 56 -3.11 2.31 -10.94
C ASN A 56 -4.57 2.04 -10.55
N PRO A 57 -5.13 2.80 -9.58
CA PRO A 57 -6.49 2.57 -9.11
C PRO A 57 -7.50 2.66 -10.26
N ASN A 58 -8.15 1.54 -10.56
CA ASN A 58 -9.13 1.44 -11.65
C ASN A 58 -10.30 0.54 -11.24
N PRO A 59 -11.55 1.05 -11.24
CA PRO A 59 -12.74 0.27 -10.88
C PRO A 59 -12.89 -1.03 -11.68
N ARG A 60 -12.44 -1.07 -12.94
CA ARG A 60 -12.51 -2.27 -13.79
C ARG A 60 -11.71 -3.43 -13.21
N VAL A 61 -10.60 -3.14 -12.53
CA VAL A 61 -9.77 -4.15 -11.88
C VAL A 61 -10.51 -4.79 -10.72
N ILE A 62 -11.21 -3.98 -9.91
CA ILE A 62 -12.06 -4.46 -8.81
C ILE A 62 -13.16 -5.38 -9.35
N THR A 63 -13.86 -4.95 -10.41
CA THR A 63 -14.88 -5.78 -11.07
C THR A 63 -14.30 -7.10 -11.59
N LYS A 64 -13.08 -7.07 -12.13
CA LYS A 64 -12.41 -8.28 -12.60
C LYS A 64 -12.07 -9.22 -11.44
N ILE A 65 -11.50 -8.71 -10.34
CA ILE A 65 -11.22 -9.53 -9.15
C ILE A 65 -12.52 -10.15 -8.61
N LYS A 66 -13.61 -9.36 -8.49
CA LYS A 66 -14.95 -9.87 -8.12
C LYS A 66 -15.40 -11.05 -8.98
N SER A 67 -15.22 -10.94 -10.29
CA SER A 67 -15.58 -12.02 -11.22
C SER A 67 -14.70 -13.27 -11.09
N LEU A 68 -13.42 -13.11 -10.73
CA LEU A 68 -12.48 -14.23 -10.56
C LEU A 68 -12.70 -14.97 -9.24
N THR A 69 -13.11 -14.26 -8.19
CA THR A 69 -13.32 -14.82 -6.85
C THR A 69 -14.78 -15.05 -6.50
N GLU A 70 -15.68 -14.87 -7.49
CA GLU A 70 -17.14 -15.04 -7.37
C GLU A 70 -17.75 -14.21 -6.22
N GLN A 71 -17.15 -13.06 -5.91
CA GLN A 71 -17.58 -12.19 -4.82
C GLN A 71 -18.57 -11.11 -5.30
N VAL A 72 -19.66 -10.94 -4.55
CA VAL A 72 -20.60 -9.82 -4.77
C VAL A 72 -19.92 -8.49 -4.42
N ASP A 73 -19.15 -8.46 -3.34
CA ASP A 73 -18.43 -7.27 -2.90
C ASP A 73 -17.00 -7.53 -2.40
N LEU A 74 -16.15 -6.52 -2.53
CA LEU A 74 -14.76 -6.57 -2.07
C LEU A 74 -14.48 -5.43 -1.11
N GLU A 75 -13.87 -5.79 0.02
CA GLU A 75 -13.53 -4.89 1.10
C GLU A 75 -12.14 -4.30 0.85
N GLY A 76 -11.90 -3.07 1.34
CA GLY A 76 -10.59 -2.41 1.29
C GLY A 76 -10.16 -1.82 -0.07
N TYR A 77 -11.06 -1.83 -1.06
CA TYR A 77 -10.91 -1.11 -2.34
C TYR A 77 -11.73 0.19 -2.40
N GLN A 78 -12.61 0.42 -1.43
CA GLN A 78 -13.32 1.69 -1.34
C GLN A 78 -12.29 2.76 -0.99
N MET A 79 -12.16 3.75 -1.86
CA MET A 79 -11.32 4.92 -1.62
C MET A 79 -12.26 6.10 -1.40
N ASP A 80 -12.33 6.56 -0.16
CA ASP A 80 -12.99 7.82 0.14
C ASP A 80 -12.18 8.99 -0.47
N ASP A 81 -12.81 10.15 -0.65
CA ASP A 81 -12.11 11.32 -1.20
C ASP A 81 -10.96 11.79 -0.30
N SER A 82 -11.08 11.54 1.00
CA SER A 82 -10.02 11.75 1.99
C SER A 82 -8.81 10.83 1.79
N ASP A 83 -9.04 9.54 1.51
CA ASP A 83 -7.98 8.57 1.21
C ASP A 83 -7.22 8.92 -0.06
N ARG A 84 -7.93 9.44 -1.08
CA ARG A 84 -7.31 9.89 -2.33
C ARG A 84 -6.35 11.05 -2.09
N LEU A 85 -6.77 12.02 -1.28
CA LEU A 85 -5.95 13.18 -0.93
C LEU A 85 -4.74 12.76 -0.09
N PHE A 86 -4.94 11.85 0.87
CA PHE A 86 -3.83 11.29 1.65
C PHE A 86 -2.82 10.56 0.77
N ARG A 87 -3.27 9.72 -0.18
CA ARG A 87 -2.37 9.04 -1.13
C ARG A 87 -1.56 10.03 -1.97
N PHE A 88 -2.21 11.06 -2.51
CA PHE A 88 -1.51 12.10 -3.26
C PHE A 88 -0.39 12.76 -2.43
N LEU A 89 -0.62 13.00 -1.14
CA LEU A 89 0.39 13.55 -0.24
C LEU A 89 1.51 12.54 0.09
N THR A 90 1.20 11.25 0.24
CA THR A 90 2.21 10.21 0.49
C THR A 90 3.08 9.96 -0.74
N ASP A 91 2.51 9.98 -1.94
CA ASP A 91 3.26 9.78 -3.19
C ASP A 91 4.29 10.90 -3.38
N LEU A 92 3.95 12.13 -2.96
CA LEU A 92 4.80 13.31 -3.04
C LEU A 92 5.63 13.56 -1.77
N GLN A 93 5.65 12.60 -0.82
CA GLN A 93 6.29 12.78 0.49
C GLN A 93 7.77 13.17 0.35
N ASN A 94 8.48 12.55 -0.59
CA ASN A 94 9.90 12.78 -0.81
C ASN A 94 10.18 14.19 -1.31
N GLU A 95 9.41 14.66 -2.30
CA GLU A 95 9.51 15.99 -2.87
C GLU A 95 9.08 17.07 -1.86
N ILE A 96 8.03 16.80 -1.07
CA ILE A 96 7.58 17.66 0.03
C ILE A 96 8.70 17.77 1.07
N SER A 97 9.24 16.65 1.53
CA SER A 97 10.30 16.62 2.54
C SER A 97 11.58 17.32 2.08
N ALA A 98 11.99 17.10 0.82
CA ALA A 98 13.14 17.76 0.22
C ALA A 98 12.93 19.28 0.14
N THR A 99 11.75 19.73 -0.29
CA THR A 99 11.40 21.15 -0.36
C THR A 99 11.38 21.79 1.02
N LEU A 100 10.78 21.14 2.02
CA LEU A 100 10.77 21.61 3.41
C LEU A 100 12.19 21.69 4.00
N ALA A 101 13.03 20.69 3.76
CA ALA A 101 14.42 20.69 4.20
C ALA A 101 15.22 21.84 3.56
N PHE A 102 15.02 22.07 2.26
CA PHE A 102 15.65 23.18 1.54
C PHE A 102 15.24 24.54 2.10
N LEU A 103 13.94 24.76 2.32
CA LEU A 103 13.42 25.98 2.94
C LEU A 103 13.93 26.17 4.38
N LEU A 104 14.08 25.08 5.14
CA LEU A 104 14.65 25.11 6.48
C LEU A 104 16.09 25.58 6.46
N VAL A 105 16.92 25.08 5.53
CA VAL A 105 18.31 25.53 5.36
C VAL A 105 18.37 27.03 5.05
N ILE A 106 17.53 27.52 4.12
CA ILE A 106 17.44 28.95 3.81
C ILE A 106 17.04 29.76 5.06
N SER A 107 16.03 29.28 5.80
CA SER A 107 15.56 29.94 7.03
C SER A 107 16.67 30.04 8.08
N LEU A 108 17.47 28.99 8.27
CA LEU A 108 18.61 28.99 9.19
C LEU A 108 19.73 29.93 8.73
N ILE A 109 20.02 29.99 7.43
CA ILE A 109 20.99 30.95 6.87
C ILE A 109 20.54 32.39 7.14
N LEU A 110 19.26 32.69 6.93
CA LEU A 110 18.70 34.02 7.19
C LEU A 110 18.81 34.40 8.68
N LEU A 111 18.60 33.46 9.61
CA LEU A 111 18.80 33.69 11.04
C LEU A 111 20.25 34.07 11.37
N ILE A 112 21.23 33.41 10.72
CA ILE A 112 22.66 33.71 10.92
C ILE A 112 23.01 35.08 10.33
N ILE A 113 22.52 35.42 9.14
CA ILE A 113 22.79 36.71 8.48
C ILE A 113 22.14 37.87 9.25
N PHE A 114 20.89 37.70 9.69
CA PHE A 114 20.12 38.73 10.39
C PHE A 114 20.18 38.59 11.92
N ARG A 115 21.24 37.99 12.45
CA ARG A 115 21.43 37.65 13.88
C ARG A 115 21.08 38.78 14.85
N LYS A 116 21.40 40.04 14.49
CA LYS A 116 21.11 41.23 15.31
C LYS A 116 19.61 41.57 15.45
N LYS A 117 18.78 41.14 14.50
CA LYS A 117 17.31 41.23 14.57
C LYS A 117 16.69 39.94 15.11
N ALA A 118 17.40 38.81 14.96
CA ALA A 118 16.95 37.47 15.33
C ALA A 118 16.83 37.21 16.86
N ASP A 119 17.25 38.13 17.73
CA ASP A 119 17.00 38.06 19.17
C ASP A 119 15.51 38.25 19.54
N GLN A 120 14.68 38.68 18.58
CA GLN A 120 13.23 38.69 18.77
C GLN A 120 12.60 37.33 18.41
N PRO A 121 11.64 36.85 19.21
CA PRO A 121 11.11 35.50 19.06
C PRO A 121 10.39 35.24 17.72
N ILE A 122 9.92 36.31 17.08
CA ILE A 122 9.20 36.23 15.81
C ILE A 122 10.06 35.67 14.66
N HIS A 123 11.39 35.79 14.74
CA HIS A 123 12.29 35.37 13.67
C HIS A 123 12.60 33.87 13.68
N PHE A 124 12.51 33.19 14.84
CA PHE A 124 12.71 31.73 14.91
C PHE A 124 11.44 30.95 14.54
N LEU A 125 10.27 31.59 14.59
CA LEU A 125 8.98 30.94 14.39
C LEU A 125 8.87 30.19 13.05
N PRO A 126 9.35 30.73 11.92
CA PRO A 126 9.35 30.01 10.65
C PRO A 126 10.22 28.75 10.68
N SER A 127 11.39 28.79 11.32
CA SER A 127 12.27 27.62 11.42
C SER A 127 11.64 26.53 12.29
N VAL A 128 11.04 26.92 13.42
CA VAL A 128 10.30 25.98 14.30
C VAL A 128 9.13 25.34 13.55
N PHE A 129 8.36 26.14 12.81
CA PHE A 129 7.27 25.63 11.98
C PHE A 129 7.76 24.63 10.93
N LEU A 130 8.85 24.95 10.22
CA LEU A 130 9.44 24.06 9.21
C LEU A 130 9.96 22.75 9.82
N ILE A 131 10.56 22.80 11.02
CA ILE A 131 10.98 21.59 11.75
C ILE A 131 9.76 20.72 12.10
N ILE A 132 8.69 21.32 12.62
CA ILE A 132 7.45 20.59 12.94
C ILE A 132 6.84 20.00 11.66
N ALA A 133 6.74 20.77 10.58
CA ALA A 133 6.20 20.31 9.31
C ALA A 133 7.01 19.14 8.73
N LEU A 134 8.33 19.22 8.81
CA LEU A 134 9.24 18.16 8.37
C LEU A 134 9.10 16.91 9.23
N PHE A 135 8.97 17.06 10.55
CA PHE A 135 8.67 15.95 11.46
C PHE A 135 7.33 15.29 11.12
N VAL A 136 6.28 16.07 10.90
CA VAL A 136 4.95 15.56 10.54
C VAL A 136 5.00 14.82 9.20
N SER A 137 5.62 15.40 8.18
CA SER A 137 5.76 14.78 6.86
C SER A 137 6.51 13.43 6.94
N ASN A 138 7.63 13.37 7.67
CA ASN A 138 8.40 12.14 7.76
C ASN A 138 7.74 11.04 8.61
N ASN A 139 6.92 11.39 9.60
CA ASN A 139 6.34 10.41 10.52
C ASN A 139 4.89 10.01 10.19
N PHE A 140 4.13 10.87 9.51
CA PHE A 140 2.71 10.65 9.27
C PHE A 140 2.32 10.53 7.79
N LEU A 141 3.09 11.10 6.86
CA LEU A 141 2.84 10.94 5.40
C LEU A 141 3.54 9.69 4.86
N SER A 142 3.30 8.52 5.45
CA SER A 142 3.82 7.25 4.92
C SER A 142 2.74 6.46 4.17
N GLU A 143 3.10 5.85 3.06
CA GLU A 143 2.18 4.99 2.29
C GLU A 143 1.68 3.82 3.15
N PRO A 144 0.35 3.56 3.18
CA PRO A 144 -0.18 2.45 3.96
C PRO A 144 0.26 1.12 3.36
N LYS A 145 0.90 0.27 4.16
CA LYS A 145 1.21 -1.10 3.77
C LYS A 145 -0.09 -1.87 3.56
N THR A 146 -0.28 -2.44 2.37
CA THR A 146 -1.50 -3.18 2.06
C THR A 146 -1.22 -4.61 1.62
N GLY A 147 -2.26 -5.44 1.68
CA GLY A 147 -2.22 -6.81 1.25
C GLY A 147 -3.57 -7.24 0.69
N ILE A 148 -3.57 -8.34 -0.05
CA ILE A 148 -4.76 -9.01 -0.54
C ILE A 148 -4.91 -10.37 0.15
N VAL A 149 -6.13 -10.70 0.53
CA VAL A 149 -6.48 -12.01 1.03
C VAL A 149 -6.42 -13.01 -0.13
N THR A 150 -5.57 -14.01 -0.01
CA THR A 150 -5.35 -15.05 -1.02
C THR A 150 -5.74 -16.44 -0.51
N GLY A 151 -5.80 -16.65 0.80
CA GLY A 151 -6.24 -17.90 1.42
C GLY A 151 -7.77 -18.08 1.37
N SER A 152 -8.23 -19.30 1.12
CA SER A 152 -9.65 -19.70 1.16
C SER A 152 -9.83 -20.92 2.07
N PRO A 153 -10.71 -20.87 3.09
CA PRO A 153 -11.26 -19.65 3.69
C PRO A 153 -10.24 -18.93 4.58
N THR A 154 -10.37 -17.62 4.75
CA THR A 154 -9.54 -16.81 5.66
C THR A 154 -10.34 -16.35 6.87
N LEU A 155 -9.74 -16.52 8.05
CA LEU A 155 -10.35 -16.15 9.33
C LEU A 155 -9.90 -14.75 9.75
N ILE A 156 -10.85 -13.86 9.99
CA ILE A 156 -10.65 -12.54 10.60
C ILE A 156 -10.96 -12.67 12.09
N MET A 157 -9.96 -12.39 12.93
CA MET A 157 -10.00 -12.60 14.39
C MET A 157 -9.97 -11.27 15.13
N ASP A 158 -10.49 -11.24 16.37
CA ASP A 158 -10.46 -10.07 17.25
C ASP A 158 -9.11 -9.83 17.95
N SER A 159 -8.27 -10.87 18.01
CA SER A 159 -6.99 -10.88 18.72
C SER A 159 -6.00 -11.82 18.03
N PRO A 160 -4.68 -11.58 18.13
CA PRO A 160 -3.65 -12.34 17.43
C PRO A 160 -3.29 -13.62 18.20
N THR A 161 -4.30 -14.42 18.54
CA THR A 161 -4.14 -15.68 19.29
C THR A 161 -5.08 -16.75 18.77
N ALA A 162 -4.71 -18.02 18.97
CA ALA A 162 -5.58 -19.15 18.61
C ALA A 162 -6.88 -19.19 19.45
N ALA A 163 -6.90 -18.54 20.62
CA ALA A 163 -8.08 -18.41 21.49
C ALA A 163 -8.90 -17.15 21.21
N GLY A 164 -8.52 -16.35 20.21
CA GLY A 164 -9.28 -15.17 19.80
C GLY A 164 -10.66 -15.53 19.29
N LYS A 165 -11.58 -14.57 19.34
CA LYS A 165 -12.93 -14.72 18.79
C LYS A 165 -12.87 -14.57 17.28
N LEU A 166 -13.46 -15.53 16.57
CA LEU A 166 -13.72 -15.41 15.14
C LEU A 166 -14.76 -14.30 14.90
N LEU A 167 -14.39 -13.30 14.11
CA LEU A 167 -15.26 -12.21 13.71
C LEU A 167 -15.93 -12.51 12.37
N TYR A 168 -15.13 -12.90 11.38
CA TYR A 168 -15.60 -13.18 10.01
C TYR A 168 -14.79 -14.30 9.38
N THR A 169 -15.43 -15.02 8.46
CA THR A 169 -14.78 -15.90 7.49
C THR A 169 -14.92 -15.26 6.12
N VAL A 170 -13.82 -15.11 5.40
CA VAL A 170 -13.77 -14.35 4.15
C VAL A 170 -13.07 -15.16 3.07
N GLU A 171 -13.47 -14.94 1.83
CA GLU A 171 -12.87 -15.59 0.66
C GLU A 171 -11.74 -14.72 0.06
N PRO A 172 -10.95 -15.24 -0.88
CA PRO A 172 -9.93 -14.48 -1.56
C PRO A 172 -10.48 -13.24 -2.28
N GLY A 173 -9.61 -12.25 -2.46
CA GLY A 173 -9.89 -11.05 -3.25
C GLY A 173 -10.02 -9.77 -2.43
N HIS A 174 -10.38 -9.83 -1.14
CA HIS A 174 -10.46 -8.63 -0.30
C HIS A 174 -9.08 -7.99 -0.09
N ARG A 175 -9.03 -6.66 -0.07
CA ARG A 175 -7.83 -5.89 0.26
C ARG A 175 -7.87 -5.47 1.73
N VAL A 176 -6.71 -5.46 2.37
CA VAL A 176 -6.56 -5.10 3.78
C VAL A 176 -5.40 -4.12 3.97
N ILE A 177 -5.59 -3.16 4.87
CA ILE A 177 -4.51 -2.26 5.31
C ILE A 177 -3.82 -2.93 6.49
N ILE A 178 -2.52 -3.20 6.35
CA ILE A 178 -1.68 -3.84 7.37
C ILE A 178 -1.08 -2.73 8.24
N LYS A 179 -1.49 -2.68 9.52
CA LYS A 179 -0.98 -1.69 10.49
C LYS A 179 0.29 -2.16 11.18
N SER A 180 0.36 -3.44 11.51
CA SER A 180 1.53 -4.02 12.17
C SER A 180 1.59 -5.53 11.90
N SER A 181 2.69 -6.15 12.29
CA SER A 181 2.83 -7.60 12.22
C SER A 181 3.41 -8.13 13.52
N LYS A 182 2.85 -9.22 14.03
CA LYS A 182 3.30 -9.87 15.27
C LYS A 182 3.27 -11.39 15.07
N ASP A 183 4.45 -12.01 15.13
CA ASP A 183 4.62 -13.45 14.93
C ASP A 183 3.95 -13.93 13.62
N ILE A 184 2.96 -14.82 13.67
CA ILE A 184 2.22 -15.32 12.49
C ILE A 184 1.00 -14.47 12.10
N TRP A 185 0.79 -13.33 12.75
CA TRP A 185 -0.39 -12.47 12.54
C TRP A 185 -0.02 -11.13 11.91
N TYR A 186 -0.91 -10.65 11.04
CA TYR A 186 -1.04 -9.25 10.67
C TYR A 186 -2.15 -8.60 11.50
N GLU A 187 -1.87 -7.41 12.02
CA GLU A 187 -2.91 -6.49 12.47
C GLU A 187 -3.41 -5.71 11.26
N VAL A 188 -4.71 -5.79 10.99
CA VAL A 188 -5.35 -5.19 9.84
C VAL A 188 -6.56 -4.34 10.24
N ILE A 189 -6.92 -3.39 9.38
CA ILE A 189 -8.24 -2.77 9.46
C ILE A 189 -9.20 -3.57 8.59
N TRP A 190 -10.30 -4.02 9.20
CA TRP A 190 -11.40 -4.71 8.54
C TRP A 190 -12.72 -4.07 8.95
N LYS A 191 -13.50 -3.57 7.99
CA LYS A 191 -14.76 -2.83 8.26
C LYS A 191 -14.60 -1.76 9.35
N ASP A 192 -13.57 -0.94 9.20
CA ASP A 192 -13.19 0.13 10.14
C ASP A 192 -12.83 -0.31 11.56
N LYS A 193 -12.61 -1.61 11.77
CA LYS A 193 -12.23 -2.17 13.08
C LYS A 193 -10.86 -2.83 13.01
N LYS A 194 -10.08 -2.63 14.07
CA LYS A 194 -8.83 -3.34 14.29
C LYS A 194 -9.12 -4.84 14.44
N SER A 195 -8.53 -5.64 13.57
CA SER A 195 -8.70 -7.08 13.48
C SER A 195 -7.37 -7.77 13.14
N TYR A 196 -7.35 -9.09 13.16
CA TYR A 196 -6.14 -9.87 12.93
C TYR A 196 -6.36 -11.00 11.93
N VAL A 197 -5.37 -11.22 11.07
CA VAL A 197 -5.38 -12.26 10.03
C VAL A 197 -4.02 -12.96 10.01
N LYS A 198 -4.01 -14.26 9.74
CA LYS A 198 -2.75 -15.01 9.59
C LYS A 198 -1.97 -14.54 8.36
N LYS A 199 -0.64 -14.45 8.50
CA LYS A 199 0.24 -13.97 7.43
C LYS A 199 0.15 -14.81 6.16
N ASP A 200 0.06 -16.13 6.31
CA ASP A 200 0.04 -17.07 5.18
C ASP A 200 -1.20 -16.93 4.29
N ASN A 201 -2.24 -16.27 4.80
CA ASN A 201 -3.49 -16.02 4.07
C ASN A 201 -3.53 -14.66 3.38
N VAL A 202 -2.49 -13.82 3.55
CA VAL A 202 -2.42 -12.46 3.01
C VAL A 202 -1.11 -12.25 2.27
N THR A 203 -1.21 -11.98 0.97
CA THR A 203 -0.05 -11.60 0.16
C THR A 203 0.07 -10.08 0.15
N ARG A 204 1.26 -9.55 0.45
CA ARG A 204 1.53 -8.10 0.42
C ARG A 204 1.55 -7.58 -1.01
N LEU A 205 1.02 -6.37 -1.21
CA LEU A 205 1.05 -5.67 -2.50
C LEU A 205 2.38 -4.93 -2.67
#